data_AF-W1XMA3-F1
#
_entry.id   AF-W1XMA3-F1
#
_cell.length_a   1.000
_cell.length_b   1.000
_cell.length_c   1.000
_cell.angle_alpha   90.00
_cell.angle_beta   90.00
_cell.angle_gamma   90.00
#
_symmetry.space_group_name_H-M   'P 1'
#
loop_
_entity.id
_entity.type
_entity.pdbx_description
1 polymer ?
#
loop_
_entity_poly.entity_id
_entity_poly.type
_entity_poly.pdbx_seq_one_letter_code
_entity_poly.pdbx_strand_id
1 'polypeptide(L)' 'SLSKKDMQSFIVTLFDSNIETNVKVELLKAYTNKDMGQYELTYLVEYFIQTNYPNQPFYNKAMCVCGTG' A
#
# COMPACT_ATOMS: atom_id res chain seq x y z
N SER A 1 15.99 -1.95 -3.63
CA SER A 1 14.76 -2.74 -3.86
C SER A 1 14.32 -3.30 -2.53
N LEU A 2 13.08 -3.03 -2.13
CA LEU A 2 12.46 -3.47 -0.88
C LEU A 2 11.90 -4.89 -1.03
N SER A 3 12.06 -5.71 0.00
CA SER A 3 11.50 -7.05 0.03
C SER A 3 10.00 -7.04 0.31
N LYS A 4 9.32 -8.18 0.11
CA LYS A 4 7.91 -8.34 0.48
C LYS A 4 7.66 -8.04 1.98
N LYS A 5 8.60 -8.44 2.85
CA LYS A 5 8.54 -8.16 4.29
C LYS A 5 8.67 -6.67 4.60
N ASP A 6 9.58 -5.98 3.92
CA ASP A 6 9.75 -4.53 4.09
C ASP A 6 8.48 -3.78 3.68
N MET A 7 7.87 -4.18 2.56
CA MET A 7 6.60 -3.60 2.09
C MET A 7 5.44 -3.87 3.05
N GLN A 8 5.39 -5.05 3.65
CA GLN A 8 4.40 -5.38 4.69
C GLN A 8 4.56 -4.48 5.92
N SER A 9 5.79 -4.35 6.43
CA SER A 9 6.09 -3.49 7.57
C SER A 9 5.79 -2.01 7.28
N PHE A 10 6.08 -1.56 6.06
CA PHE A 10 5.75 -0.22 5.60
C PHE A 10 4.24 0.06 5.68
N ILE A 11 3.41 -0.83 5.12
CA ILE A 11 1.95 -0.69 5.17
C ILE A 11 1.43 -0.71 6.61
N VAL A 12 1.86 -1.66 7.44
CA VAL A 12 1.45 -1.73 8.85
C VAL A 12 1.76 -0.41 9.57
N THR A 13 2.94 0.16 9.32
CA THR A 13 3.35 1.46 9.89
C THR A 13 2.43 2.61 9.47
N LEU A 14 1.98 2.64 8.21
CA LEU A 14 1.06 3.67 7.72
C LEU A 14 -0.33 3.58 8.37
N PHE A 15 -0.80 2.37 8.69
CA PHE A 15 -2.11 2.15 9.30
C PHE A 15 -2.10 2.09 10.84
N ASP A 16 -0.93 2.07 11.48
CA ASP A 16 -0.84 2.05 12.95
C ASP A 16 -1.29 3.38 13.57
N SER A 17 -2.35 3.35 14.38
CA SER A 17 -2.89 4.53 15.07
C SER A 17 -1.95 5.12 16.13
N ASN A 18 -0.96 4.36 16.58
CA ASN A 18 0.01 4.79 17.60
C ASN A 18 1.19 5.55 17.00
N ILE A 19 1.32 5.57 15.66
CA ILE A 19 2.40 6.27 14.97
C ILE A 19 1.93 7.65 14.55
N GLU A 20 2.73 8.66 14.89
CA GLU A 20 2.42 10.05 14.57
C GLU A 20 2.32 10.29 13.06
N THR A 21 1.44 11.21 12.66
CA THR A 21 1.14 11.46 11.23
C THR A 21 2.34 12.04 10.48
N ASN A 22 3.13 12.91 11.10
CA ASN A 22 4.40 13.42 10.56
C ASN A 22 5.36 12.29 10.16
N VAL A 23 5.51 11.25 10.99
CA VAL A 23 6.38 10.10 10.70
C VAL A 23 5.89 9.36 9.46
N LYS A 24 4.57 9.13 9.35
CA LYS A 24 3.95 8.50 8.18
C LYS A 24 4.16 9.33 6.91
N VAL A 25 4.02 10.65 7.01
CA VAL A 25 4.25 11.57 5.89
C VAL A 25 5.71 11.51 5.42
N GLU A 26 6.68 11.51 6.34
CA GLU A 26 8.09 11.40 5.98
C GLU A 26 8.42 10.06 5.32
N LEU A 27 7.85 8.96 5.81
CA LEU A 27 7.99 7.64 5.19
C LEU A 27 7.41 7.60 3.76
N LEU A 28 6.25 8.22 3.53
CA LEU A 28 5.63 8.32 2.21
C LEU A 28 6.48 9.17 1.24
N LYS A 29 7.02 10.31 1.71
CA LYS A 29 7.93 11.14 0.92
C LYS A 29 9.20 10.36 0.55
N ALA A 30 9.81 9.67 1.51
CA ALA A 30 11.00 8.86 1.26
C ALA A 30 10.72 7.74 0.24
N TYR A 31 9.57 7.08 0.34
CA TYR A 31 9.18 6.01 -0.59
C TYR A 31 8.91 6.52 -2.01
N THR A 32 8.33 7.72 -2.15
CA THR A 32 8.00 8.33 -3.45
C THR A 32 9.20 9.00 -4.13
N ASN A 33 10.18 9.46 -3.36
CA ASN A 33 11.42 10.03 -3.88
C ASN A 33 12.40 8.98 -4.42
N LYS A 34 12.22 7.70 -4.08
CA LYS A 34 13.03 6.60 -4.62
C LYS A 34 12.42 6.12 -5.94
N ASP A 35 13.24 5.60 -6.85
CA ASP A 35 12.73 4.89 -8.03
C ASP A 35 11.94 3.65 -7.61
N MET A 36 10.68 3.59 -8.02
CA MET A 36 9.74 2.56 -7.59
C MET A 36 9.89 1.30 -8.46
N GLY A 37 10.16 0.17 -7.83
CA GLY A 37 10.21 -1.12 -8.53
C GLY A 37 8.82 -1.70 -8.76
N GLN A 38 8.60 -2.37 -9.89
CA GLN A 38 7.31 -2.99 -10.22
C GLN A 38 6.85 -3.99 -9.15
N TYR A 39 7.76 -4.80 -8.61
CA TYR A 39 7.44 -5.75 -7.54
C TYR A 39 7.04 -5.07 -6.23
N GLU A 40 7.67 -3.94 -5.90
CA GLU A 40 7.34 -3.17 -4.70
C GLU A 40 5.92 -2.61 -4.80
N LEU A 41 5.53 -2.12 -5.99
CA LEU A 41 4.17 -1.63 -6.24
C LEU A 41 3.13 -2.75 -6.11
N THR A 42 3.42 -3.93 -6.65
CA THR A 42 2.55 -5.11 -6.49
C THR A 42 2.34 -5.46 -5.03
N TYR A 43 3.42 -5.52 -4.23
CA TYR A 43 3.31 -5.81 -2.80
C TYR A 43 2.58 -4.70 -2.04
N LEU A 44 2.84 -3.43 -2.37
CA LEU A 44 2.16 -2.29 -1.77
C LEU A 44 0.63 -2.43 -1.92
N VAL A 45 0.16 -2.69 -3.14
CA VAL A 45 -1.27 -2.84 -3.46
C VAL A 45 -1.86 -4.07 -2.79
N GLU A 46 -1.18 -5.23 -2.84
CA GLU A 46 -1.63 -6.47 -2.20
C GLU A 46 -1.91 -6.23 -0.70
N TYR A 47 -0.95 -5.63 0.01
CA TYR A 47 -1.09 -5.36 1.43
C TYR A 47 -2.12 -4.26 1.73
N PHE A 48 -2.20 -3.20 0.92
CA PHE A 48 -3.23 -2.17 1.07
C PHE A 48 -4.63 -2.76 1.04
N ILE A 49 -4.92 -3.61 0.05
CA ILE A 49 -6.24 -4.21 -0.10
C ILE A 49 -6.51 -5.15 1.08
N GLN A 50 -5.56 -5.99 1.48
CA GLN A 50 -5.73 -6.92 2.60
C GLN A 50 -5.97 -6.20 3.94
N THR A 51 -5.28 -5.08 4.20
CA THR A 51 -5.44 -4.32 5.44
C THR A 51 -6.80 -3.62 5.53
N ASN A 52 -7.36 -3.16 4.40
CA ASN A 52 -8.60 -2.36 4.40
C ASN A 52 -9.87 -3.17 4.09
N TYR A 53 -9.74 -4.30 3.40
CA TYR A 53 -10.87 -5.12 2.94
C TYR A 53 -10.67 -6.58 3.34
N PRO A 54 -10.91 -6.94 4.61
CA PRO A 54 -10.78 -8.32 5.08
C PRO A 54 -11.71 -9.27 4.33
N ASN A 55 -12.87 -8.79 3.90
CA ASN A 55 -13.76 -9.47 2.96
C ASN A 55 -13.80 -8.69 1.65
N GLN A 56 -13.06 -9.14 0.64
CA GLN A 56 -13.10 -8.52 -0.68
C GLN A 56 -14.42 -8.86 -1.40
N PRO A 57 -15.16 -7.86 -1.89
CA PRO A 57 -16.34 -8.12 -2.68
C PRO A 57 -15.95 -8.77 -4.01
N PHE A 58 -16.62 -9.87 -4.36
CA PHE A 58 -16.41 -10.56 -5.63
C PHE A 58 -17.67 -10.44 -6.50
N TYR A 59 -17.48 -9.96 -7.72
CA TYR A 59 -18.53 -9.86 -8.72
C TYR A 59 -18.06 -10.51 -10.02
N ASN A 60 -18.74 -11.60 -10.40
CA ASN A 60 -18.38 -12.34 -11.60
C ASN A 60 -18.50 -11.46 -12.84
N LYS A 61 -17.47 -11.46 -13.69
CA LYS A 61 -17.36 -10.66 -14.93
C LYS A 61 -17.47 -9.14 -14.72
N ALA A 62 -17.26 -8.65 -13.51
CA ALA A 62 -17.22 -7.22 -13.26
C ALA A 62 -15.96 -6.58 -13.86
N MET A 63 -16.08 -5.30 -14.22
CA MET A 63 -14.98 -4.45 -14.70
C MET A 63 -14.86 -3.26 -13.75
N CYS A 64 -13.66 -3.03 -13.18
CA CYS A 64 -13.37 -1.77 -12.49
C CYS A 64 -13.09 -0.69 -13.53
N VAL A 65 -13.89 0.38 -13.52
CA VAL A 65 -13.56 1.61 -14.22
C VAL A 65 -13.02 2.56 -13.15
N CYS A 66 -11.70 2.72 -13.13
CA CYS A 66 -10.99 3.47 -12.12
C CYS A 66 -9.96 4.38 -12.82
N GLY A 67 -9.90 5.65 -12.40
CA GLY A 67 -9.00 6.66 -12.93
C GLY A 67 -8.32 7.41 -11.78
N THR A 68 -7.40 8.31 -12.10
CA THR A 68 -6.66 9.09 -11.11
C THR A 68 -7.45 10.26 -10.52
N GLY A 69 -8.72 10.40 -10.91
CA GLY A 69 -9.42 11.68 -10.94
C GLY A 69 -9.36 12.26 -12.34
#